data_AF-A0A954HLS3-F1
#
_entry.id   AF-A0A954HLS3-F1
#
_cell.length_a   1.000
_cell.length_b   1.000
_cell.length_c   1.000
_cell.angle_alpha   90.00
_cell.angle_beta   90.00
_cell.angle_gamma   90.00
#
_symmetry.space_group_name_H-M   'P 1'
#
loop_
_entity.id
_entity.type
_entity.pdbx_description
1 polymer ?
#
loop_
_entity_poly.entity_id
_entity_poly.type
_entity_poly.pdbx_seq_one_letter_code
_entity_poly.pdbx_strand_id
1 'polypeptide(L)'
;MASSQIVPRREGDFNGWTNHYSETLVASPGRFFLTEEEVAELTRRQQEWDTAYEAAIRASDEARAATEAKNLAREALDLIVRSTARRIMADDRISNMLRKEAGLPIPKSTRTPVPVPTTSPRGQIVQTNRLEHSVLVTDSDTPSKRAKPPGVIGCEAMLLIRDMPSFDPNEYALIGVWTRFPEVVRFSAEDAGKTAHYLFRWLNTKGERGPWSSAVSATIPAV
;
A
#
# COMPACT_ATOMS: atom_id res chain seq x y z
N MET A 1 -9.84 -9.38 -39.45
CA MET A 1 -10.27 -8.08 -40.01
C MET A 1 -9.09 -7.13 -39.87
N ALA A 2 -8.46 -6.77 -40.99
CA ALA A 2 -7.32 -5.86 -40.98
C ALA A 2 -7.79 -4.47 -40.55
N SER A 3 -7.11 -3.84 -39.59
CA SER A 3 -7.44 -2.48 -39.17
C SER A 3 -7.26 -1.53 -40.36
N SER A 4 -8.35 -0.92 -40.82
CA SER A 4 -8.41 0.05 -41.92
C SER A 4 -7.82 1.42 -41.56
N GLN A 5 -6.86 1.45 -40.64
CA GLN A 5 -6.39 2.68 -40.04
C GLN A 5 -5.19 3.21 -40.82
N ILE A 6 -5.46 4.14 -41.74
CA ILE A 6 -4.48 4.73 -42.64
C ILE A 6 -3.60 5.77 -41.92
N VAL A 7 -4.17 6.48 -40.94
CA VAL A 7 -3.51 7.56 -40.21
C VAL A 7 -3.09 7.10 -38.80
N PRO A 8 -1.80 7.22 -38.42
CA PRO A 8 -1.34 6.88 -37.08
C PRO A 8 -2.03 7.68 -35.97
N ARG A 9 -2.29 7.07 -34.81
CA ARG A 9 -2.93 7.75 -33.66
C ARG A 9 -1.96 8.50 -32.76
N ARG A 10 -0.76 7.96 -32.59
CA ARG A 10 0.25 8.57 -31.73
C ARG A 10 0.77 9.80 -32.45
N GLU A 11 0.79 10.94 -31.77
CA GLU A 11 1.18 12.20 -32.40
C GLU A 11 2.61 12.17 -32.97
N GLY A 12 3.55 11.50 -32.30
CA GLY A 12 4.90 11.31 -32.85
C GLY A 12 4.92 10.47 -34.13
N ASP A 13 4.16 9.38 -34.18
CA ASP A 13 4.03 8.54 -35.37
C ASP A 13 3.29 9.27 -36.49
N PHE A 14 2.27 10.06 -36.13
CA PHE A 14 1.52 10.92 -37.06
C PHE A 14 2.42 11.98 -37.67
N ASN A 15 3.18 12.73 -36.85
CA ASN A 15 4.10 13.76 -37.29
C ASN A 15 5.15 13.21 -38.28
N GLY A 16 5.77 12.07 -37.95
CA GLY A 16 6.73 11.42 -38.85
C GLY A 16 6.09 10.92 -40.15
N TRP A 17 4.89 10.34 -40.06
CA TRP A 17 4.16 9.83 -41.22
C TRP A 17 3.65 10.95 -42.14
N THR A 18 3.05 12.02 -41.60
CA THR A 18 2.50 13.11 -42.43
C THR A 18 3.57 13.93 -43.09
N ASN A 19 4.74 14.12 -42.47
CA ASN A 19 5.88 14.76 -43.11
C ASN A 19 6.33 13.98 -44.35
N HIS A 20 6.56 12.67 -44.21
CA HIS A 20 6.92 11.83 -45.35
C HIS A 20 5.82 11.78 -46.43
N TYR A 21 4.56 11.70 -46.01
CA TYR A 21 3.40 11.70 -46.91
C TYR A 21 3.29 13.01 -47.71
N SER A 22 3.35 14.15 -47.03
CA SER A 22 3.28 15.49 -47.65
C SER A 22 4.45 15.74 -48.60
N GLU A 23 5.68 15.42 -48.20
CA GLU A 23 6.87 15.52 -49.05
C GLU A 23 6.72 14.70 -50.35
N THR A 24 6.21 13.46 -50.24
CA THR A 24 6.04 12.57 -51.40
C THR A 24 5.01 13.10 -52.40
N LEU A 25 3.88 13.63 -51.89
CA LEU A 25 2.82 14.16 -52.75
C LEU A 25 3.21 15.49 -53.40
N VAL A 26 3.89 16.38 -52.66
CA VAL A 26 4.38 17.67 -53.18
C VAL A 26 5.46 17.46 -54.25
N ALA A 27 6.32 16.44 -54.10
CA ALA A 27 7.38 16.17 -55.06
C ALA A 27 6.89 15.61 -56.40
N SER A 28 5.68 15.04 -56.47
CA SER A 28 5.14 14.46 -57.70
C SER A 28 3.60 14.50 -57.78
N PRO A 29 2.95 15.68 -57.77
CA PRO A 29 1.50 15.79 -57.66
C PRO A 29 0.74 15.07 -58.79
N GLY A 30 1.24 15.19 -60.03
CA GLY A 30 0.61 14.59 -61.21
C GLY A 30 0.59 13.06 -61.20
N ARG A 31 1.48 12.40 -60.45
CA ARG A 31 1.45 10.92 -60.29
C ARG A 31 0.28 10.46 -59.42
N PHE A 32 -0.21 11.35 -58.56
CA PHE A 32 -1.31 11.10 -57.64
C PHE A 32 -2.59 11.81 -58.06
N PHE A 33 -2.61 12.43 -59.25
CA PHE A 33 -3.75 13.18 -59.79
C PHE A 33 -4.22 14.33 -58.88
N LEU A 34 -3.30 14.94 -58.12
CA LEU A 34 -3.59 16.08 -57.26
C LEU A 34 -3.46 17.41 -58.03
N THR A 35 -4.36 18.32 -57.72
CA THR A 35 -4.33 19.71 -58.21
C THR A 35 -3.30 20.55 -57.45
N GLU A 36 -2.88 21.67 -58.04
CA GLU A 36 -1.96 22.61 -57.37
C GLU A 36 -2.57 23.21 -56.09
N GLU A 37 -3.88 23.44 -56.07
CA GLU A 37 -4.63 23.97 -54.92
C GLU A 37 -4.62 22.98 -53.73
N GLU A 38 -4.81 21.68 -53.99
CA GLU A 38 -4.76 20.63 -52.96
C GLU A 38 -3.37 20.48 -52.36
N VAL A 39 -2.31 20.55 -53.18
CA VAL A 39 -0.93 20.48 -52.72
C VAL A 39 -0.56 21.71 -51.88
N ALA A 40 -1.02 22.89 -52.29
CA ALA A 40 -0.82 24.12 -51.53
C ALA A 40 -1.51 24.06 -50.16
N GLU A 41 -2.75 23.59 -50.10
CA GLU A 41 -3.46 23.42 -48.83
C GLU A 41 -2.79 22.37 -47.93
N LEU A 42 -2.38 21.23 -48.46
CA LEU A 42 -1.66 20.20 -47.69
C LEU A 42 -0.37 20.76 -47.08
N THR A 43 0.41 21.49 -47.88
CA THR A 43 1.67 22.12 -47.43
C THR A 43 1.40 23.13 -46.31
N ARG A 44 0.38 23.98 -46.46
CA ARG A 44 -0.01 24.95 -45.43
C ARG A 44 -0.40 24.28 -44.13
N ARG A 45 -1.22 23.22 -44.19
CA ARG A 45 -1.66 22.48 -42.99
C ARG A 45 -0.53 21.73 -42.32
N GLN A 46 0.40 21.17 -43.08
CA GLN A 46 1.59 20.52 -42.53
C GLN A 46 2.44 21.54 -41.75
N GLN A 47 2.69 22.73 -42.31
CA GLN A 47 3.44 23.79 -41.62
C GLN A 47 2.76 24.29 -40.33
N GLU A 48 1.42 24.44 -40.36
CA GLU A 48 0.63 24.76 -39.17
C GLU A 48 0.78 23.70 -38.08
N TRP A 49 0.70 22.42 -38.48
CA TRP A 49 0.88 21.29 -37.57
C TRP A 49 2.30 21.24 -36.98
N ASP A 50 3.35 21.31 -37.80
CA ASP A 50 4.74 21.22 -37.33
C ASP A 50 5.06 22.32 -36.31
N THR A 51 4.62 23.54 -36.59
CA THR A 51 4.77 24.69 -35.67
C THR A 51 4.07 24.43 -34.33
N ALA A 52 2.84 23.92 -34.38
CA ALA A 52 2.07 23.62 -33.17
C ALA A 52 2.66 22.44 -32.37
N TYR A 53 3.11 21.41 -33.08
CA TYR A 53 3.71 20.21 -32.48
C TYR A 53 5.02 20.53 -31.75
N GLU A 54 5.91 21.31 -32.36
CA GLU A 54 7.15 21.78 -31.72
C GLU A 54 6.88 22.71 -30.53
N ALA A 55 5.87 23.58 -30.63
CA ALA A 55 5.45 24.43 -29.51
C ALA A 55 4.92 23.59 -28.33
N ALA A 56 4.15 22.55 -28.60
CA ALA A 56 3.61 21.65 -27.57
C ALA A 56 4.71 20.86 -26.87
N ILE A 57 5.71 20.34 -27.61
CA ILE A 57 6.87 19.65 -27.02
C ILE A 57 7.64 20.58 -26.09
N ARG A 58 7.98 21.79 -26.56
CA ARG A 58 8.70 22.78 -25.74
C ARG A 58 7.95 23.13 -24.46
N ALA A 59 6.64 23.38 -24.55
CA ALA A 59 5.82 23.67 -23.39
C ALA A 59 5.77 22.49 -22.40
N SER A 60 5.74 21.25 -22.90
CA SER A 60 5.79 20.04 -22.08
C SER A 60 7.13 19.92 -21.33
N ASP A 61 8.24 20.17 -22.02
CA ASP A 61 9.58 20.14 -21.45
C ASP A 61 9.79 21.24 -20.40
N GLU A 62 9.33 22.46 -20.68
CA GLU A 62 9.36 23.58 -19.73
C GLU A 62 8.53 23.29 -18.47
N ALA A 63 7.32 22.73 -18.63
CA ALA A 63 6.47 22.35 -17.51
C ALA A 63 7.10 21.25 -16.63
N ARG A 64 7.76 20.26 -17.26
CA ARG A 64 8.53 19.22 -16.57
C ARG A 64 9.70 19.82 -15.80
N ALA A 65 10.52 20.65 -16.44
CA ALA A 65 11.66 21.31 -15.83
C ALA A 65 11.25 22.20 -14.64
N ALA A 66 10.18 23.00 -14.80
CA ALA A 66 9.64 23.82 -13.73
C ALA A 66 9.13 22.98 -12.54
N THR A 67 8.52 21.84 -12.82
CA THR A 67 8.05 20.90 -11.78
C THR A 67 9.22 20.28 -11.02
N GLU A 68 10.26 19.85 -11.72
CA GLU A 68 11.48 19.31 -11.10
C GLU A 68 12.19 20.36 -10.25
N ALA A 69 12.39 21.58 -10.76
CA ALA A 69 12.99 22.68 -10.02
C ALA A 69 12.23 23.02 -8.74
N LYS A 70 10.89 23.09 -8.82
CA LYS A 70 10.03 23.30 -7.64
C LYS A 70 10.17 22.17 -6.62
N ASN A 71 10.22 20.91 -7.07
CA ASN A 71 10.34 19.76 -6.18
C ASN A 71 11.71 19.74 -5.48
N LEU A 72 12.79 20.03 -6.18
CA LEU A 72 14.13 20.17 -5.61
C LEU A 72 14.20 21.30 -4.57
N ALA A 73 13.63 22.47 -4.90
CA ALA A 73 13.55 23.59 -3.96
C ALA A 73 12.75 23.23 -2.70
N ARG A 74 11.65 22.47 -2.85
CA ARG A 74 10.85 21.98 -1.73
C ARG A 74 11.64 21.01 -0.87
N GLU A 75 12.38 20.07 -1.45
CA GLU A 75 13.18 19.10 -0.71
C GLU A 75 14.28 19.80 0.12
N ALA A 76 15.00 20.73 -0.50
CA ALA A 76 16.00 21.53 0.19
C ALA A 76 15.40 22.32 1.37
N LEU A 77 14.21 22.91 1.18
CA LEU A 77 13.50 23.62 2.24
C LEU A 77 13.04 22.67 3.36
N ASP A 78 12.47 21.50 3.02
CA ASP A 78 11.99 20.52 4.00
C ASP A 78 13.11 20.06 4.95
N LEU A 79 14.31 19.83 4.43
CA LEU A 79 15.47 19.48 5.25
C LEU A 79 15.81 20.55 6.29
N ILE A 80 15.85 21.81 5.87
CA ILE A 80 16.15 22.94 6.76
C ILE A 80 15.03 23.12 7.78
N VAL A 81 13.76 23.13 7.34
CA VAL A 81 12.59 23.28 8.22
C VAL A 81 12.53 22.16 9.25
N ARG A 82 12.76 20.91 8.87
CA ARG A 82 12.79 19.79 9.83
C ARG A 82 13.93 19.92 10.83
N SER A 83 15.08 20.41 10.41
CA SER A 83 16.24 20.61 11.28
C SER A 83 15.99 21.73 12.30
N THR A 84 15.52 22.88 11.85
CA THR A 84 15.24 24.04 12.70
C THR A 84 14.08 23.76 13.65
N ALA A 85 13.00 23.14 13.18
CA ALA A 85 11.87 22.72 14.01
C ALA A 85 12.32 21.77 15.13
N ARG A 86 13.15 20.76 14.82
CA ARG A 86 13.69 19.83 15.84
C ARG A 86 14.51 20.55 16.91
N ARG A 87 15.35 21.51 16.51
CA ARG A 87 16.14 22.32 17.45
C ARG A 87 15.24 23.17 18.35
N ILE A 88 14.24 23.84 17.79
CA ILE A 88 13.28 24.66 18.55
C ILE A 88 12.49 23.81 19.56
N MET A 89 12.10 22.60 19.15
CA MET A 89 11.35 21.67 20.00
C MET A 89 12.19 21.11 21.15
N ALA A 90 13.51 20.98 20.98
CA ALA A 90 14.42 20.47 21.99
C ALA A 90 14.95 21.54 22.96
N ASP A 91 14.91 22.82 22.57
CA ASP A 91 15.40 23.93 23.39
C ASP A 91 14.40 24.29 24.49
N ASP A 92 14.78 24.05 25.74
CA ASP A 92 13.96 24.27 26.94
C ASP A 92 13.74 25.76 27.26
N ARG A 93 14.59 26.65 26.72
CA ARG A 93 14.45 28.11 26.85
C ARG A 93 13.28 28.66 26.03
N ILE A 94 12.81 27.90 25.04
CA ILE A 94 11.70 28.31 24.16
C ILE A 94 10.36 27.92 24.80
N SER A 95 9.49 28.90 25.01
CA SER A 95 8.18 28.69 25.60
C SER A 95 7.22 27.97 24.65
N ASN A 96 6.19 27.32 25.20
CA ASN A 96 5.13 26.71 24.39
C ASN A 96 4.32 27.73 23.57
N MET A 97 4.25 29.00 24.02
CA MET A 97 3.62 30.06 23.24
C MET A 97 4.42 30.36 21.97
N LEU A 98 5.74 30.53 22.09
CA LEU A 98 6.62 30.77 20.94
C LEU A 98 6.62 29.58 19.96
N ARG A 99 6.55 28.34 20.47
CA ARG A 99 6.38 27.15 19.63
C ARG A 99 5.07 27.21 18.84
N LYS A 100 3.96 27.58 19.50
CA LYS A 100 2.65 27.71 18.85
C LYS A 100 2.63 28.85 17.83
N GLU A 101 3.24 29.99 18.13
CA GLU A 101 3.40 31.11 17.19
C GLU A 101 4.19 30.70 15.94
N ALA A 102 5.23 29.86 16.10
CA ALA A 102 5.98 29.27 15.00
C ALA A 102 5.23 28.14 14.25
N GLY A 103 3.97 27.85 14.60
CA GLY A 103 3.19 26.78 14.01
C GLY A 103 3.64 25.36 14.40
N LEU A 104 4.46 25.23 15.44
CA LEU A 104 4.97 23.96 15.94
C LEU A 104 4.01 23.32 16.95
N PRO A 105 3.96 21.98 17.03
CA PRO A 105 3.15 21.30 18.02
C PRO A 105 3.67 21.55 19.43
N ILE A 106 2.76 21.61 20.40
CA ILE A 106 3.12 21.69 21.82
C ILE A 106 3.44 20.27 22.31
N PRO A 107 4.65 19.99 22.86
CA PRO A 107 4.98 18.68 23.41
C PRO A 107 4.00 18.28 24.52
N LYS A 108 3.62 17.00 24.57
CA LYS A 108 2.87 16.46 25.69
C LYS A 108 3.76 16.44 26.93
N SER A 109 3.27 16.99 28.04
CA SER A 109 3.93 16.91 29.35
C SER A 109 3.71 15.57 30.05
N THR A 110 2.71 14.80 29.63
CA THR A 110 2.37 13.51 30.21
C THR A 110 2.35 12.42 29.15
N ARG A 111 2.80 11.22 29.56
CA ARG A 111 2.77 10.04 28.71
C ARG A 111 1.36 9.44 28.76
N THR A 112 0.69 9.32 27.61
CA THR A 112 -0.58 8.59 27.53
C THR A 112 -0.31 7.09 27.70
N PRO A 113 -0.83 6.41 28.73
CA PRO A 113 -0.66 4.98 28.87
C PRO A 113 -1.31 4.24 27.70
N VAL A 114 -0.69 3.16 27.24
CA VAL A 114 -1.35 2.23 26.31
C VAL A 114 -2.42 1.48 27.12
N PRO A 115 -3.70 1.52 26.70
CA PRO A 115 -4.76 0.84 27.42
C PRO A 115 -4.63 -0.69 27.30
N VAL A 116 -5.28 -1.40 28.21
CA VAL A 116 -5.48 -2.85 28.10
C VAL A 116 -6.39 -3.12 26.89
N PRO A 117 -6.15 -4.15 26.07
CA PRO A 117 -7.01 -4.45 24.94
C PRO A 117 -8.42 -4.81 25.43
N THR A 118 -9.44 -4.19 24.86
CA THR A 118 -10.85 -4.43 25.23
C THR A 118 -11.55 -5.40 24.28
N THR A 119 -11.01 -5.59 23.08
CA THR A 119 -11.50 -6.55 22.08
C THR A 119 -10.86 -7.92 22.28
N SER A 120 -11.52 -8.96 21.81
CA SER A 120 -10.97 -10.32 21.81
C SER A 120 -10.45 -10.70 20.42
N PRO A 121 -9.45 -11.59 20.33
CA PRO A 121 -9.04 -12.16 19.05
C PRO A 121 -10.11 -13.10 18.49
N ARG A 122 -10.08 -13.32 17.19
CA ARG A 122 -10.87 -14.33 16.48
C ARG A 122 -9.92 -15.21 15.68
N GLY A 123 -9.87 -16.49 16.02
CA GLY A 123 -9.08 -17.48 15.28
C GLY A 123 -9.84 -18.03 14.07
N GLN A 124 -9.10 -18.35 13.02
CA GLN A 124 -9.55 -19.12 11.87
C GLN A 124 -8.47 -20.12 11.50
N ILE A 125 -8.85 -21.38 11.38
CA ILE A 125 -7.92 -22.47 11.06
C ILE A 125 -8.07 -22.82 9.59
N VAL A 126 -6.94 -22.91 8.89
CA VAL A 126 -6.84 -23.42 7.52
C VAL A 126 -5.99 -24.69 7.58
N GLN A 127 -6.55 -25.79 7.08
CA GLN A 127 -5.95 -27.12 7.13
C GLN A 127 -5.49 -27.51 5.73
N THR A 128 -4.27 -27.10 5.37
CA THR A 128 -3.74 -27.32 4.01
C THR A 128 -2.82 -28.53 3.95
N ASN A 129 -2.13 -28.85 5.04
CA ASN A 129 -1.08 -29.87 5.08
C ASN A 129 -1.30 -30.89 6.21
N ARG A 130 -0.73 -32.07 6.04
CA ARG A 130 -0.72 -33.15 7.03
C ARG A 130 -0.09 -32.70 8.36
N LEU A 131 -0.74 -32.99 9.48
CA LEU A 131 -0.28 -32.65 10.84
C LEU A 131 0.03 -31.16 11.05
N GLU A 132 -0.60 -30.27 10.28
CA GLU A 132 -0.39 -28.83 10.37
C GLU A 132 -1.72 -28.08 10.41
N HIS A 133 -1.79 -27.08 11.28
CA HIS A 133 -2.81 -26.05 11.24
C HIS A 133 -2.16 -24.71 10.92
N SER A 134 -2.62 -24.05 9.86
CA SER A 134 -2.32 -22.64 9.59
C SER A 134 -3.38 -21.78 10.27
N VAL A 135 -3.01 -21.08 11.33
CA VAL A 135 -3.94 -20.33 12.18
C VAL A 135 -3.83 -18.84 11.88
N LEU A 136 -4.90 -18.27 11.31
CA LEU A 136 -5.07 -16.84 11.17
C LEU A 136 -5.79 -16.29 12.40
N VAL A 137 -5.30 -15.19 12.95
CA VAL A 137 -5.98 -14.47 14.05
C VAL A 137 -6.26 -13.05 13.60
N THR A 138 -7.51 -12.62 13.75
CA THR A 138 -7.98 -11.25 13.46
C THR A 138 -8.63 -10.65 14.69
N ASP A 139 -8.87 -9.34 14.69
CA ASP A 139 -9.60 -8.68 15.77
C ASP A 139 -11.12 -8.84 15.64
N SER A 140 -11.85 -8.90 16.75
CA SER A 140 -13.32 -9.03 16.77
C SER A 140 -14.04 -7.87 16.08
N ASP A 141 -13.52 -6.65 16.22
CA ASP A 141 -14.17 -5.44 15.70
C ASP A 141 -13.76 -5.18 14.24
N THR A 142 -12.64 -5.76 13.80
CA THR A 142 -12.14 -5.64 12.43
C THR A 142 -11.80 -7.00 11.79
N PRO A 143 -12.79 -7.91 11.65
CA PRO A 143 -12.55 -9.30 11.27
C PRO A 143 -12.03 -9.48 9.84
N SER A 144 -12.18 -8.48 8.96
CA SER A 144 -11.63 -8.49 7.60
C SER A 144 -10.21 -7.93 7.52
N LYS A 145 -9.69 -7.35 8.60
CA LYS A 145 -8.34 -6.78 8.65
C LYS A 145 -7.38 -7.77 9.32
N ARG A 146 -6.23 -7.97 8.67
CA ARG A 146 -5.13 -8.80 9.20
C ARG A 146 -4.24 -8.07 10.21
N ALA A 147 -4.47 -6.77 10.41
CA ALA A 147 -3.71 -5.97 11.37
C ALA A 147 -4.19 -6.23 12.79
N LYS A 148 -3.27 -6.22 13.75
CA LYS A 148 -3.60 -6.22 15.18
C LYS A 148 -4.27 -4.90 15.57
N PRO A 149 -5.06 -4.88 16.65
CA PRO A 149 -5.61 -3.64 17.18
C PRO A 149 -4.51 -2.63 17.58
N PRO A 150 -4.81 -1.32 17.56
CA PRO A 150 -3.87 -0.31 18.05
C PRO A 150 -3.42 -0.60 19.49
N GLY A 151 -2.11 -0.54 19.74
CA GLY A 151 -1.54 -0.76 21.08
C GLY A 151 -1.32 -2.24 21.46
N VAL A 152 -1.76 -3.19 20.64
CA VAL A 152 -1.52 -4.63 20.83
C VAL A 152 -0.16 -5.03 20.26
N ILE A 153 0.67 -5.66 21.09
CA ILE A 153 2.00 -6.14 20.69
C ILE A 153 1.96 -7.56 20.11
N GLY A 154 1.03 -8.39 20.59
CA GLY A 154 0.91 -9.78 20.16
C GLY A 154 -0.33 -10.47 20.73
N CYS A 155 -0.43 -11.77 20.47
CA CYS A 155 -1.51 -12.63 20.91
C CYS A 155 -0.95 -13.85 21.63
N GLU A 156 -1.39 -14.09 22.86
CA GLU A 156 -1.17 -15.39 23.48
C GLU A 156 -2.07 -16.42 22.79
N ALA A 157 -1.45 -17.48 22.28
CA ALA A 157 -2.12 -18.63 21.69
C ALA A 157 -1.98 -19.82 22.65
N MET A 158 -3.11 -20.38 23.02
CA MET A 158 -3.24 -21.53 23.90
C MET A 158 -3.81 -22.72 23.12
N LEU A 159 -3.41 -23.94 23.47
CA LEU A 159 -3.80 -25.17 22.80
C LEU A 159 -4.26 -26.25 23.81
N LEU A 160 -5.32 -26.95 23.45
CA LEU A 160 -5.81 -28.13 24.15
C LEU A 160 -6.19 -29.20 23.11
N ILE A 161 -5.66 -30.41 23.24
CA ILE A 161 -5.97 -31.53 22.33
C ILE A 161 -6.83 -32.54 23.09
N ARG A 162 -8.12 -32.61 22.77
CA ARG A 162 -9.11 -33.55 23.33
C ARG A 162 -10.40 -33.52 22.49
N ASP A 163 -11.44 -34.25 22.89
CA ASP A 163 -12.67 -34.35 22.09
C ASP A 163 -13.56 -33.09 22.13
N MET A 164 -13.64 -32.42 23.29
CA MET A 164 -14.50 -31.25 23.51
C MET A 164 -13.69 -30.07 24.04
N PRO A 165 -13.98 -28.81 23.69
CA PRO A 165 -13.25 -27.66 24.24
C PRO A 165 -13.46 -27.53 25.75
N SER A 166 -12.54 -26.85 26.45
CA SER A 166 -12.76 -26.44 27.83
C SER A 166 -13.25 -25.00 27.91
N PHE A 167 -14.08 -24.72 28.91
CA PHE A 167 -14.46 -23.37 29.31
C PHE A 167 -13.47 -22.76 30.30
N ASP A 168 -12.59 -23.55 30.92
CA ASP A 168 -11.51 -23.05 31.77
C ASP A 168 -10.24 -22.81 30.92
N PRO A 169 -9.80 -21.55 30.75
CA PRO A 169 -8.57 -21.23 30.03
C PRO A 169 -7.31 -21.89 30.62
N ASN A 170 -7.30 -22.25 31.91
CA ASN A 170 -6.14 -22.84 32.57
C ASN A 170 -5.88 -24.29 32.14
N GLU A 171 -6.86 -24.96 31.54
CA GLU A 171 -6.68 -26.30 30.97
C GLU A 171 -5.91 -26.28 29.65
N TYR A 172 -5.81 -25.13 28.99
CA TYR A 172 -5.06 -25.00 27.75
C TYR A 172 -3.57 -24.76 28.06
N ALA A 173 -2.69 -25.35 27.26
CA ALA A 173 -1.25 -25.11 27.31
C ALA A 173 -0.86 -23.91 26.46
N LEU A 174 0.01 -23.03 26.96
CA LEU A 174 0.54 -21.92 26.16
C LEU A 174 1.47 -22.47 25.08
N ILE A 175 1.15 -22.19 23.81
CA ILE A 175 2.01 -22.60 22.67
C ILE A 175 2.82 -21.44 22.11
N GLY A 176 2.49 -20.20 22.46
CA GLY A 176 3.34 -19.05 22.15
C GLY A 176 2.65 -17.70 22.26
N VAL A 177 3.47 -16.66 22.12
CA VAL A 177 3.01 -15.28 21.93
C VAL A 177 3.28 -14.90 20.49
N TRP A 178 2.24 -14.90 19.67
CA TRP A 178 2.33 -14.67 18.23
C TRP A 178 2.28 -13.18 17.93
N THR A 179 3.21 -12.71 17.09
CA THR A 179 3.29 -11.30 16.69
C THR A 179 2.86 -11.07 15.25
N ARG A 180 2.68 -12.14 14.47
CA ARG A 180 2.29 -12.15 13.05
C ARG A 180 1.36 -13.33 12.78
N PHE A 181 0.54 -13.20 11.73
CA PHE A 181 -0.42 -14.23 11.33
C PHE A 181 -0.50 -14.35 9.79
N PRO A 182 -0.78 -15.53 9.23
CA PRO A 182 -1.04 -16.78 9.94
C PRO A 182 0.22 -17.39 10.56
N GLU A 183 0.05 -18.15 11.65
CA GLU A 183 1.10 -18.93 12.28
C GLU A 183 0.83 -20.43 12.06
N VAL A 184 1.88 -21.22 11.83
CA VAL A 184 1.75 -22.67 11.59
C VAL A 184 2.02 -23.43 12.87
N VAL A 185 1.03 -24.21 13.32
CA VAL A 185 1.13 -25.13 14.45
C VAL A 185 1.30 -26.54 13.90
N ARG A 186 2.37 -27.21 14.33
CA ARG A 186 2.74 -28.57 13.90
C ARG A 186 2.42 -29.57 14.99
N PHE A 187 1.88 -30.72 14.60
CA PHE A 187 1.46 -31.78 15.49
C PHE A 187 2.30 -33.04 15.33
N SER A 188 2.31 -33.87 16.37
CA SER A 188 2.93 -35.19 16.32
C SER A 188 2.02 -36.18 15.59
N ALA A 189 2.59 -37.30 15.14
CA ALA A 189 1.79 -38.37 14.52
C ALA A 189 0.76 -38.99 15.48
N GLU A 190 1.01 -38.93 16.79
CA GLU A 190 0.10 -39.44 17.83
C GLU A 190 -1.15 -38.59 17.98
N ASP A 191 -1.13 -37.34 17.52
CA ASP A 191 -2.26 -36.41 17.57
C ASP A 191 -3.13 -36.47 16.32
N ALA A 192 -2.73 -37.26 15.32
CA ALA A 192 -3.50 -37.48 14.09
C ALA A 192 -4.95 -37.89 14.41
N GLY A 193 -5.92 -37.18 13.85
CA GLY A 193 -7.35 -37.46 14.04
C GLY A 193 -7.95 -36.94 15.35
N LYS A 194 -7.14 -36.43 16.29
CA LYS A 194 -7.66 -35.73 17.49
C LYS A 194 -8.10 -34.31 17.13
N THR A 195 -8.93 -33.71 17.98
CA THR A 195 -9.34 -32.30 17.83
C THR A 195 -8.41 -31.39 18.63
N ALA A 196 -7.86 -30.37 17.96
CA ALA A 196 -7.13 -29.28 18.60
C ALA A 196 -8.06 -28.09 18.81
N HIS A 197 -8.15 -27.63 20.05
CA HIS A 197 -8.88 -26.44 20.47
C HIS A 197 -7.89 -25.32 20.78
N TYR A 198 -8.13 -24.13 20.23
CA TYR A 198 -7.31 -22.96 20.42
C TYR A 198 -8.08 -21.87 21.15
N LEU A 199 -7.38 -21.20 22.07
CA LEU A 199 -7.87 -20.02 22.77
C LEU A 199 -6.85 -18.90 22.64
N PHE A 200 -7.34 -17.68 22.41
CA PHE A 200 -6.50 -16.53 22.10
C PHE A 200 -6.82 -15.35 23.01
N ARG A 201 -5.81 -14.54 23.36
CA ARG A 201 -6.05 -13.18 23.89
C ARG A 201 -4.99 -12.20 23.44
N TRP A 202 -5.37 -10.93 23.31
CA TRP A 202 -4.43 -9.87 22.98
C TRP A 202 -3.57 -9.46 24.18
N LEU A 203 -2.33 -9.05 23.90
CA LEU A 203 -1.43 -8.41 24.85
C LEU A 203 -1.12 -6.99 24.38
N ASN A 204 -1.18 -6.00 25.27
CA ASN A 204 -0.65 -4.68 24.94
C ASN A 204 0.88 -4.61 25.08
N THR A 205 1.47 -3.46 24.74
CA THR A 205 2.92 -3.20 24.87
C THR A 205 3.50 -3.36 26.28
N LYS A 206 2.65 -3.41 27.32
CA LYS A 206 3.07 -3.66 28.72
C LYS A 206 2.89 -5.13 29.14
N GLY A 207 2.38 -5.99 28.27
CA GLY A 207 2.02 -7.38 28.60
C GLY A 207 0.69 -7.52 29.36
N GLU A 208 -0.12 -6.45 29.45
CA GLU A 208 -1.45 -6.51 30.03
C GLU A 208 -2.40 -7.23 29.07
N ARG A 209 -3.25 -8.08 29.63
CA ARG A 209 -4.05 -9.09 28.91
C ARG A 209 -5.46 -8.61 28.66
N GLY A 210 -5.89 -8.70 27.41
CA GLY A 210 -7.27 -8.48 27.01
C GLY A 210 -8.18 -9.69 27.30
N PRO A 211 -9.47 -9.61 26.91
CA PRO A 211 -10.39 -10.72 27.06
C PRO A 211 -10.00 -11.92 26.19
N TRP A 212 -10.43 -13.10 26.63
CA TRP A 212 -10.28 -14.34 25.86
C TRP A 212 -11.21 -14.34 24.63
N SER A 213 -10.76 -15.00 23.56
CA SER A 213 -11.57 -15.34 22.39
C SER A 213 -12.59 -16.44 22.73
N SER A 214 -13.52 -16.70 21.80
CA SER A 214 -14.15 -18.02 21.75
C SER A 214 -13.13 -19.09 21.36
N ALA A 215 -13.34 -20.32 21.82
CA ALA A 215 -12.50 -21.45 21.43
C ALA A 215 -12.73 -21.77 19.93
N VAL A 216 -11.64 -21.95 19.19
CA VAL A 216 -11.67 -22.34 17.77
C VAL A 216 -11.08 -23.73 17.65
N SER A 217 -11.77 -24.62 16.96
CA SER A 217 -11.44 -26.05 16.97
C SER A 217 -11.27 -26.59 15.56
N ALA A 218 -10.33 -27.50 15.36
CA ALA A 218 -10.21 -28.26 14.13
C ALA A 218 -9.56 -29.63 14.36
N THR A 219 -9.96 -30.62 13.57
CA THR A 219 -9.42 -31.99 13.64
C THR A 219 -8.07 -32.08 12.96
N ILE A 220 -7.04 -32.56 13.65
CA ILE A 220 -5.67 -32.63 13.13
C ILE A 220 -5.62 -33.59 11.92
N PRO A 221 -5.24 -33.13 10.72
CA PRO A 221 -5.24 -33.96 9.52
C PRO A 221 -4.23 -35.12 9.63
N ALA A 222 -4.73 -36.35 9.51
CA ALA A 222 -3.92 -37.57 9.63
C ALA A 222 -3.13 -37.93 8.36
N VAL A 223 -3.57 -37.44 7.19
CA VAL A 223 -3.04 -37.76 5.85
C VAL A 223 -2.96 -36.49 5.02
#